data_AF-A0A1Z9GWT6-F1
#
_entry.id   AF-A0A1Z9GWT6-F1
#
_cell.length_a   1.000
_cell.length_b   1.000
_cell.length_c   1.000
_cell.angle_alpha   90.00
_cell.angle_beta   90.00
_cell.angle_gamma   90.00
#
_symmetry.space_group_name_H-M   'P 1'
#
loop_
_entity.id
_entity.type
_entity.pdbx_description
1 polymer ?
#
loop_
_entity_poly.entity_id
_entity_poly.type
_entity_poly.pdbx_seq_one_letter_code
_entity_poly.pdbx_strand_id
1 'polypeptide(L)'
;LIWKVNLKVEKLGEMDTELFKEWFQAFSQAAGITLHVENIYGDNSHHIIESCFKGLAKSLKSAVEIDSRMKDKIPSTKGAL
;
A
#
# COMPACT_ATOMS: atom_id res chain seq x y z
N LEU A 1 6.66 -5.63 2.44
CA LEU A 1 5.66 -5.55 1.35
C LEU A 1 5.36 -6.94 0.82
N ILE A 2 4.08 -7.26 0.59
CA ILE A 2 3.65 -8.30 -0.35
C ILE A 2 3.10 -7.60 -1.59
N TRP A 3 3.57 -8.00 -2.78
CA TRP A 3 3.25 -7.35 -4.04
C TRP A 3 2.68 -8.35 -5.05
N LYS A 4 1.40 -8.20 -5.38
CA LYS A 4 0.67 -8.99 -6.37
C LYS A 4 -0.01 -8.05 -7.36
N VAL A 5 0.81 -7.34 -8.12
CA VAL A 5 0.34 -6.41 -9.15
C VAL A 5 1.15 -6.70 -10.41
N ASN A 6 0.46 -6.92 -11.52
CA ASN A 6 1.07 -7.14 -12.81
C ASN A 6 0.83 -5.90 -13.69
N LEU A 7 1.92 -5.28 -14.16
CA LEU A 7 1.88 -4.15 -15.10
C LEU A 7 2.41 -4.66 -16.44
N LYS A 8 1.60 -4.55 -17.50
CA LYS A 8 1.88 -5.18 -18.80
C LYS A 8 2.79 -4.36 -19.72
N VAL A 9 3.14 -3.14 -19.32
CA VAL A 9 3.92 -2.18 -20.13
C VAL A 9 5.19 -1.83 -19.37
N GLU A 10 6.29 -1.60 -20.07
CA GLU A 10 7.55 -1.23 -19.42
C GLU A 10 7.49 0.17 -18.82
N LYS A 11 6.82 1.12 -19.49
CA LYS A 11 6.71 2.52 -19.09
C LYS A 11 5.27 3.03 -19.02
N LEU A 12 5.02 3.94 -18.09
CA LEU A 12 3.81 4.76 -18.00
C LEU A 12 4.19 6.25 -18.03
N GLY A 13 4.02 6.89 -19.18
CA GLY A 13 4.63 8.20 -19.43
C GLY A 13 6.15 8.08 -19.33
N GLU A 14 6.75 8.89 -18.46
CA GLU A 14 8.21 8.87 -18.22
C GLU A 14 8.64 7.89 -17.10
N MET A 15 7.69 7.21 -16.43
CA MET A 15 7.98 6.35 -15.29
C MET A 15 8.12 4.88 -15.70
N ASP A 16 9.25 4.25 -15.35
CA ASP A 16 9.44 2.80 -15.48
C ASP A 16 8.53 2.06 -14.50
N THR A 17 7.75 1.10 -15.00
CA THR A 17 6.72 0.43 -14.20
C THR A 17 7.28 -0.44 -13.07
N GLU A 18 8.51 -0.91 -13.19
CA GLU A 18 9.20 -1.64 -12.13
C GLU A 18 9.40 -0.78 -10.87
N LEU A 19 9.60 0.54 -11.04
CA LEU A 19 9.85 1.46 -9.94
C LEU A 19 8.64 1.65 -9.02
N PHE A 20 7.43 1.31 -9.48
CA PHE A 20 6.26 1.36 -8.61
C PHE A 20 6.39 0.36 -7.46
N LYS A 21 6.83 -0.86 -7.70
CA LYS A 21 7.06 -1.85 -6.64
C LYS A 21 8.10 -1.32 -5.64
N GLU A 22 9.19 -0.74 -6.14
CA GLU A 22 10.26 -0.18 -5.31
C GLU A 22 9.77 1.01 -4.47
N TRP A 23 8.89 1.85 -5.02
CA TRP A 23 8.23 2.91 -4.26
C TRP A 23 7.41 2.35 -3.10
N PHE A 24 6.55 1.35 -3.33
CA PHE A 24 5.74 0.73 -2.28
C PHE A 24 6.61 -0.01 -1.25
N GLN A 25 7.71 -0.61 -1.70
CA GLN A 25 8.67 -1.29 -0.84
C GLN A 25 9.32 -0.28 0.11
N ALA A 26 9.91 0.79 -0.45
CA ALA A 26 10.55 1.85 0.30
C ALA A 26 9.56 2.55 1.25
N PHE A 27 8.35 2.85 0.79
CA PHE A 27 7.29 3.42 1.62
C PHE A 27 6.97 2.53 2.82
N SER A 28 6.75 1.22 2.60
CA SER A 28 6.41 0.30 3.68
C SER A 28 7.51 0.17 4.74
N GLN A 29 8.78 0.17 4.30
CA GLN A 29 9.93 0.12 5.19
C GLN A 29 10.09 1.41 5.99
N ALA A 30 10.06 2.56 5.31
CA ALA A 30 10.26 3.87 5.93
C ALA A 30 9.13 4.20 6.93
N ALA A 31 7.90 3.80 6.62
CA ALA A 31 6.76 3.99 7.53
C ALA A 31 6.70 2.96 8.67
N GLY A 32 7.54 1.91 8.67
CA GLY A 32 7.52 0.86 9.68
C GLY A 32 6.23 0.01 9.65
N ILE A 33 5.60 -0.15 8.48
CA ILE A 33 4.32 -0.86 8.35
C ILE A 33 4.46 -2.17 7.59
N THR A 34 3.59 -3.12 7.92
CA THR A 34 3.35 -4.28 7.06
C THR A 34 2.30 -3.90 6.01
N LEU A 35 2.69 -3.96 4.74
CA LEU A 35 1.82 -3.59 3.61
C LEU A 35 1.67 -4.74 2.62
N HIS A 36 0.43 -4.99 2.21
CA HIS A 36 0.06 -5.92 1.14
C HIS A 36 -0.68 -5.14 0.05
N VAL A 37 -0.25 -5.31 -1.20
CA VAL A 37 -0.89 -4.69 -2.36
C VAL A 37 -1.19 -5.79 -3.39
N GLU A 38 -2.46 -5.95 -3.70
CA GLU A 38 -2.96 -6.92 -4.69
C GLU A 38 -3.95 -6.21 -5.62
N ASN A 39 -3.67 -6.23 -6.92
CA ASN A 39 -4.65 -5.85 -7.92
C ASN A 39 -5.42 -7.11 -8.32
N ILE A 40 -6.74 -7.12 -8.04
CA ILE A 40 -7.58 -8.30 -8.27
C ILE A 40 -7.76 -8.56 -9.77
N TYR A 41 -7.98 -7.51 -10.55
CA TYR A 41 -8.09 -7.56 -12.00
C TYR A 41 -7.88 -6.17 -12.63
N GLY A 42 -7.60 -6.16 -13.92
CA GLY A 42 -7.46 -4.98 -14.74
C GLY A 42 -6.56 -5.24 -15.94
N ASP A 43 -6.73 -4.46 -17.00
CA ASP A 43 -5.89 -4.57 -18.21
C ASP A 43 -4.99 -3.36 -18.43
N ASN A 44 -5.48 -2.17 -18.11
CA ASN A 44 -4.75 -0.93 -18.32
C ASN A 44 -3.81 -0.66 -17.13
N SER A 45 -2.49 -0.69 -17.39
CA SER A 45 -1.45 -0.49 -16.37
C SER A 45 -1.58 0.83 -15.60
N HIS A 46 -2.04 1.92 -16.23
CA HIS A 46 -2.29 3.19 -15.55
C HIS A 46 -3.41 3.07 -14.52
N HIS A 47 -4.55 2.49 -14.91
CA HIS A 47 -5.67 2.26 -13.97
C HIS A 47 -5.29 1.28 -12.86
N ILE A 48 -4.54 0.23 -13.19
CA ILE A 48 -4.05 -0.75 -12.19
C ILE A 48 -3.22 -0.03 -11.13
N ILE A 49 -2.20 0.73 -11.53
CA ILE A 49 -1.33 1.38 -10.54
C ILE A 49 -2.06 2.46 -9.76
N GLU A 50 -2.89 3.27 -10.42
CA GLU A 50 -3.72 4.28 -9.75
C GLU A 50 -4.67 3.65 -8.72
N SER A 51 -5.24 2.48 -9.03
CA SER A 51 -6.08 1.73 -8.09
C SER A 51 -5.30 1.26 -6.85
N CYS A 52 -4.02 0.89 -7.02
CA CYS A 52 -3.16 0.49 -5.91
C CYS A 52 -2.88 1.67 -4.95
N PHE A 53 -2.57 2.85 -5.49
CA PHE A 53 -2.39 4.07 -4.69
C PHE A 53 -3.68 4.51 -4.00
N LYS A 54 -4.82 4.48 -4.69
CA LYS A 54 -6.14 4.79 -4.10
C LYS A 54 -6.51 3.78 -3.01
N GLY A 55 -6.22 2.50 -3.22
CA GLY A 55 -6.40 1.44 -2.24
C GLY A 55 -5.55 1.68 -0.99
N LEU A 56 -4.26 1.98 -1.16
CA LEU A 56 -3.36 2.36 -0.06
C LEU A 56 -3.91 3.55 0.73
N ALA A 57 -4.33 4.62 0.06
CA ALA A 57 -4.86 5.81 0.72
C ALA A 57 -6.09 5.50 1.59
N LYS A 58 -7.03 4.69 1.09
CA LYS A 58 -8.20 4.25 1.86
C LYS A 58 -7.81 3.39 3.06
N SER A 59 -6.92 2.41 2.87
CA SER A 59 -6.47 1.53 3.94
C SER A 59 -5.73 2.30 5.03
N LEU A 60 -4.85 3.24 4.66
CA LEU A 60 -4.14 4.08 5.62
C LEU A 60 -5.10 4.96 6.41
N LYS A 61 -6.08 5.59 5.75
CA LYS A 61 -7.08 6.42 6.43
C LYS A 61 -7.75 5.64 7.58
N SER A 62 -8.18 4.41 7.33
CA SER A 62 -8.78 3.56 8.37
C SER A 62 -7.77 3.08 9.41
N ALA A 63 -6.53 2.78 9.02
CA ALA A 63 -5.50 2.28 9.93
C ALA A 63 -5.01 3.34 10.94
N VAL A 64 -4.98 4.62 10.54
CA VAL A 64 -4.51 5.72 11.41
C VAL A 64 -5.64 6.45 12.14
N GLU A 65 -6.89 6.05 11.92
CA GLU A 65 -8.04 6.64 12.59
C GLU A 65 -8.02 6.35 14.10
N ILE A 66 -8.33 7.37 14.91
CA ILE A 66 -8.36 7.22 16.36
C ILE A 66 -9.62 6.43 16.76
N ASP A 67 -9.44 5.19 17.21
CA ASP A 67 -10.55 4.39 17.77
C ASP A 67 -10.82 4.79 19.22
N SER A 68 -11.95 5.46 19.45
CA SER A 68 -12.39 5.90 20.78
C SER A 68 -12.60 4.75 21.77
N ARG A 69 -12.83 3.52 21.30
CA ARG A 69 -13.01 2.33 22.15
C ARG A 69 -11.69 1.80 22.71
N MET A 70 -10.59 2.15 22.05
CA MET A 70 -9.22 1.72 22.38
C MET A 70 -8.39 2.87 22.96
N LYS A 71 -9.06 3.90 23.50
CA LYS A 71 -8.41 5.06 24.11
C LYS A 71 -7.37 4.61 25.13
N ASP A 72 -6.16 5.16 25.00
CA ASP A 72 -5.00 4.90 25.86
C ASP A 72 -4.50 3.43 25.90
N LYS A 73 -4.89 2.60 24.93
CA LYS A 73 -4.43 1.20 24.80
C LYS A 73 -3.60 1.01 23.53
N ILE A 74 -2.47 0.31 23.66
CA ILE A 74 -1.68 -0.15 22.51
C ILE A 74 -2.40 -1.37 21.93
N PRO A 75 -2.76 -1.39 20.63
CA PRO A 75 -3.47 -2.50 19.99
C PRO A 75 -2.51 -3.67 19.69
N SER A 76 -1.86 -4.20 20.72
CA SER A 76 -0.90 -5.31 20.67
C SER A 76 -0.96 -6.11 21.96
N THR A 77 -1.10 -7.43 21.87
CA THR A 77 -1.08 -8.32 23.05
C THR A 77 0.27 -8.33 23.76
N LYS A 78 1.34 -7.88 23.09
CA LYS A 78 2.68 -7.74 23.65
C LYS A 78 2.89 -6.40 24.36
N GLY A 79 1.93 -5.47 24.28
CA GLY A 79 2.03 -4.14 24.89
C GLY A 79 2.99 -3.18 24.19
N ALA A 80 3.47 -3.52 22.99
CA ALA A 80 4.37 -2.68 22.17
C ALA A 80 4.08 -2.87 20.67
N LEU A 81 4.46 -1.87 19.86
CA LEU A 81 4.40 -1.83 18.39
C LEU A 81 5.76 -1.45 17.82
#